data_AF-A0A372E4D4-F1
#
_entry.id   AF-A0A372E4D4-F1
#
_cell.length_a   1.000
_cell.length_b   1.000
_cell.length_c   1.000
_cell.angle_alpha   90.00
_cell.angle_beta   90.00
_cell.angle_gamma   90.00
#
_symmetry.space_group_name_H-M   'P 1'
#
loop_
_entity.id
_entity.type
_entity.pdbx_description
1 polymer ?
#
loop_
_entity_poly.entity_id
_entity_poly.type
_entity_poly.pdbx_seq_one_letter_code
_entity_poly.pdbx_strand_id
1 'polypeptide(L)'
;MKKDTAPEMGQTILLPPACAALRNLYRTARHLPSADPYTPARLARIADQAEYLLDSWPAAQWPGALHSGQPLPARAVLLAWVATARRDIAHAGTAAGTSWPYPQWHRITTTLLAALVPFA
;
A
#
# COMPACT_ATOMS: atom_id res chain seq x y z
N MET A 1 45.45 -29.20 6.75
CA MET A 1 45.10 -27.97 6.02
C MET A 1 43.60 -27.74 6.15
N LYS A 2 43.22 -26.67 6.85
CA LYS A 2 41.82 -26.24 7.02
C LYS A 2 41.36 -25.54 5.73
N LYS A 3 40.15 -25.84 5.26
CA LYS A 3 39.33 -24.90 4.50
C LYS A 3 37.96 -24.90 5.15
N ASP A 4 37.74 -23.86 5.94
CA ASP A 4 36.49 -23.51 6.58
C ASP A 4 35.45 -23.21 5.50
N THR A 5 34.45 -24.07 5.37
CA THR A 5 33.22 -23.77 4.63
C THR A 5 32.33 -22.96 5.58
N ALA A 6 32.41 -21.64 5.51
CA ALA A 6 31.43 -20.78 6.17
C ALA A 6 30.09 -20.88 5.40
N PRO A 7 28.95 -21.14 6.08
CA PRO A 7 27.66 -20.99 5.44
C PRO A 7 27.43 -19.49 5.18
N GLU A 8 27.05 -19.14 3.95
CA GLU A 8 26.59 -17.79 3.61
C GLU A 8 25.44 -17.43 4.54
N MET A 9 25.73 -16.62 5.55
CA MET A 9 24.73 -16.10 6.47
C MET A 9 23.72 -15.32 5.63
N GLY A 10 22.46 -15.77 5.68
CA GLY A 10 21.35 -15.19 4.97
C GLY A 10 21.40 -13.68 5.07
N GLN A 11 21.54 -13.01 3.92
CA GLN A 11 21.35 -11.58 3.84
C GLN A 11 19.95 -11.30 4.37
N THR A 12 19.89 -10.75 5.57
CA THR A 12 18.69 -10.13 6.10
C THR A 12 18.35 -9.04 5.10
N ILE A 13 17.42 -9.31 4.19
CA ILE A 13 16.88 -8.32 3.26
C ILE A 13 16.25 -7.27 4.17
N LEU A 14 17.00 -6.21 4.48
CA LEU A 14 16.52 -5.05 5.19
C LEU A 14 15.53 -4.38 4.25
N LEU A 15 14.26 -4.79 4.38
CA LEU A 15 13.15 -4.18 3.68
C LEU A 15 13.20 -2.67 3.96
N PRO A 16 13.19 -1.81 2.93
CA PRO A 16 13.23 -0.38 3.12
C PRO A 16 12.11 0.07 4.07
N PRO A 17 12.29 1.16 4.85
CA PRO A 17 11.26 1.66 5.76
C PRO A 17 9.91 1.92 5.07
N ALA A 18 9.94 2.21 3.75
CA ALA A 18 8.75 2.34 2.91
C ALA A 18 7.89 1.06 2.86
N CYS A 19 8.48 -0.14 2.85
CA CYS A 19 7.73 -1.40 2.93
C CYS A 19 6.90 -1.48 4.20
N ALA A 20 7.52 -1.20 5.35
CA ALA A 20 6.85 -1.25 6.64
C ALA A 20 5.74 -0.20 6.73
N ALA A 21 5.98 1.00 6.19
CA ALA A 21 4.97 2.05 6.11
C ALA A 21 3.77 1.63 5.25
N LEU A 22 4.00 1.11 4.04
CA LEU A 22 2.92 0.65 3.15
C LEU A 22 2.15 -0.55 3.75
N ARG A 23 2.83 -1.46 4.45
CA ARG A 23 2.20 -2.54 5.22
C ARG A 23 1.26 -1.99 6.30
N ASN A 24 1.69 -0.97 7.02
CA ASN A 24 0.86 -0.33 8.05
C ASN A 24 -0.35 0.37 7.44
N LEU A 25 -0.19 1.01 6.28
CA LEU A 25 -1.31 1.58 5.53
C LEU A 25 -2.31 0.50 5.09
N TYR A 26 -1.84 -0.65 4.59
CA TYR A 26 -2.69 -1.80 4.27
C TYR A 26 -3.54 -2.23 5.47
N ARG A 27 -2.88 -2.48 6.61
CA ARG A 27 -3.56 -2.92 7.84
C ARG A 27 -4.58 -1.90 8.30
N THR A 28 -4.22 -0.62 8.26
CA THR A 28 -5.14 0.46 8.62
C THR A 28 -6.36 0.43 7.70
N ALA A 29 -6.17 0.50 6.37
CA ALA A 29 -7.26 0.50 5.39
C ALA A 29 -8.18 -0.73 5.51
N ARG A 30 -7.62 -1.91 5.74
CA ARG A 30 -8.37 -3.17 5.87
C ARG A 30 -9.35 -3.18 7.05
N HIS A 31 -9.04 -2.42 8.11
CA HIS A 31 -9.84 -2.38 9.33
C HIS A 31 -10.71 -1.13 9.44
N LEU A 32 -10.78 -0.28 8.40
CA LEU A 32 -11.70 0.86 8.39
C LEU A 32 -13.14 0.38 8.13
N PRO A 33 -14.08 0.60 9.06
CA PRO A 33 -15.48 0.24 8.84
C PRO A 33 -16.18 1.26 7.91
N SER A 34 -17.09 0.80 7.07
CA SER A 34 -17.88 1.66 6.17
C SER A 34 -18.80 2.63 6.91
N ALA A 35 -19.22 2.29 8.13
CA ALA A 35 -20.13 3.08 8.94
C ALA A 35 -19.45 4.21 9.74
N ASP A 36 -18.12 4.27 9.78
CA ASP A 36 -17.40 5.34 10.49
C ASP A 36 -17.50 6.67 9.71
N PRO A 37 -17.99 7.76 10.33
CA PRO A 37 -18.18 9.06 9.67
C PRO A 37 -16.88 9.70 9.17
N TYR A 38 -15.71 9.24 9.65
CA TYR A 38 -14.40 9.72 9.22
C TYR A 38 -13.73 8.82 8.19
N THR A 39 -14.36 7.70 7.81
CA THR A 39 -13.81 6.78 6.80
C THR A 39 -13.42 7.47 5.49
N PRO A 40 -14.22 8.38 4.91
CA PRO A 40 -13.84 9.11 3.70
C PRO A 40 -12.51 9.87 3.85
N ALA A 41 -12.36 10.66 4.91
CA ALA A 41 -11.17 11.46 5.17
C ALA A 41 -9.95 10.58 5.47
N ARG A 42 -10.15 9.47 6.21
CA ARG A 42 -9.06 8.53 6.51
C ARG A 42 -8.59 7.80 5.25
N LEU A 43 -9.49 7.34 4.39
CA LEU A 43 -9.14 6.71 3.12
C LEU A 43 -8.41 7.67 2.18
N ALA A 44 -8.83 8.95 2.12
CA ALA A 44 -8.12 9.99 1.38
C ALA A 44 -6.67 10.14 1.85
N ARG A 45 -6.48 10.26 3.18
CA ARG A 45 -5.15 10.38 3.78
C ARG A 45 -4.28 9.15 3.50
N ILE A 46 -4.84 7.95 3.59
CA ILE A 46 -4.10 6.71 3.29
C ILE A 46 -3.67 6.70 1.82
N ALA A 47 -4.55 7.09 0.90
CA ALA A 47 -4.24 7.15 -0.52
C ALA A 47 -3.12 8.17 -0.83
N ASP A 48 -3.17 9.35 -0.22
CA ASP A 48 -2.10 10.37 -0.37
C ASP A 48 -0.76 9.87 0.20
N GLN A 49 -0.77 9.22 1.36
CA GLN A 49 0.45 8.65 1.96
C GLN A 49 1.01 7.50 1.13
N ALA A 50 0.15 6.64 0.59
CA ALA A 50 0.55 5.54 -0.28
C ALA A 50 1.18 6.06 -1.58
N GLU A 51 0.56 7.06 -2.21
CA GLU A 51 1.10 7.71 -3.41
C GLU A 51 2.47 8.32 -3.13
N TYR A 52 2.60 9.10 -2.05
CA TYR A 52 3.88 9.70 -1.66
C TYR A 52 4.96 8.65 -1.44
N LEU A 53 4.67 7.58 -0.70
CA LEU A 53 5.64 6.51 -0.44
C LEU A 53 6.05 5.75 -1.70
N LEU A 54 5.11 5.52 -2.62
CA LEU A 54 5.40 4.85 -3.88
C LEU A 54 6.21 5.75 -4.82
N ASP A 55 5.83 7.02 -4.95
CA ASP A 55 6.48 7.97 -5.86
C ASP A 55 7.88 8.36 -5.39
N SER A 56 8.05 8.59 -4.08
CA SER A 56 9.35 8.93 -3.49
C SER A 56 10.32 7.77 -3.35
N TRP A 57 9.88 6.52 -3.62
CA TRP A 57 10.77 5.36 -3.52
C TRP A 57 11.80 5.35 -4.66
N PRO A 58 13.11 5.36 -4.36
CA PRO A 58 14.16 5.32 -5.37
C PRO A 58 14.04 4.09 -6.27
N ALA A 59 14.09 4.27 -7.59
CA ALA A 59 13.97 3.17 -8.56
C ALA A 59 15.04 2.08 -8.34
N ALA A 60 16.26 2.48 -7.95
CA ALA A 60 17.36 1.56 -7.64
C ALA A 60 17.11 0.68 -6.41
N GLN A 61 16.15 1.05 -5.55
CA GLN A 61 15.77 0.33 -4.33
C GLN A 61 14.42 -0.37 -4.49
N TRP A 62 13.85 -0.40 -5.70
CA TRP A 62 12.58 -1.07 -5.97
C TRP A 62 12.77 -2.58 -5.89
N PRO A 63 12.05 -3.30 -5.02
CA PRO A 63 12.25 -4.73 -4.86
C PRO A 63 11.61 -5.49 -6.03
N GLY A 64 12.31 -6.51 -6.55
CA GLY A 64 11.74 -7.42 -7.56
C GLY A 64 10.65 -8.32 -7.00
N ALA A 65 10.73 -8.66 -5.71
CA ALA A 65 9.74 -9.43 -4.95
C ALA A 65 9.81 -9.03 -3.47
N LEU A 66 8.67 -9.08 -2.76
CA LEU A 66 8.58 -8.76 -1.33
C LEU A 66 8.47 -10.01 -0.44
N HIS A 67 7.60 -10.96 -0.83
CA HIS A 67 7.31 -12.18 -0.08
C HIS A 67 7.21 -13.39 -1.02
N SER A 68 7.52 -14.59 -0.53
CA SER A 68 7.27 -15.90 -1.19
C SER A 68 7.72 -16.04 -2.66
N GLY A 69 8.55 -15.13 -3.17
CA GLY A 69 8.95 -15.09 -4.59
C GLY A 69 7.89 -14.55 -5.55
N GLN A 70 6.79 -13.95 -5.06
CA GLN A 70 5.79 -13.34 -5.95
C GLN A 70 6.35 -12.04 -6.56
N PRO A 71 6.26 -11.86 -7.89
CA PRO A 71 6.77 -10.65 -8.53
C PRO A 71 5.96 -9.44 -8.08
N LEU A 72 6.67 -8.38 -7.67
CA LEU A 72 6.02 -7.12 -7.35
C LEU A 72 5.53 -6.46 -8.65
N PRO A 73 4.27 -5.99 -8.72
CA PRO A 73 3.84 -5.19 -9.86
C PRO A 73 4.74 -3.98 -10.05
N ALA A 74 4.87 -3.52 -11.30
CA ALA A 74 5.63 -2.32 -11.58
C ALA A 74 5.09 -1.13 -10.76
N ARG A 75 5.99 -0.26 -10.29
CA ARG A 75 5.63 0.93 -9.50
C ARG A 75 4.51 1.76 -10.14
N ALA A 76 4.56 1.95 -11.45
CA ALA A 76 3.55 2.68 -12.20
C ALA A 76 2.14 2.05 -12.13
N VAL A 77 2.05 0.71 -12.04
CA VAL A 77 0.77 0.00 -11.88
C VAL A 77 0.17 0.26 -10.51
N LEU A 78 1.00 0.19 -9.45
CA LEU A 78 0.56 0.48 -8.09
C LEU A 78 0.12 1.95 -7.96
N LEU A 79 0.88 2.88 -8.53
CA LEU A 79 0.50 4.30 -8.60
C LEU A 79 -0.81 4.52 -9.36
N ALA A 80 -1.05 3.81 -10.47
CA ALA A 80 -2.29 3.91 -11.23
C ALA A 80 -3.52 3.45 -10.42
N TRP A 81 -3.38 2.39 -9.62
CA TRP A 81 -4.43 1.94 -8.71
C TRP A 81 -4.68 2.94 -7.57
N VAL A 82 -3.62 3.50 -6.97
CA VAL A 82 -3.77 4.57 -5.96
C VAL A 82 -4.45 5.79 -6.57
N ALA A 83 -4.02 6.25 -7.76
CA ALA A 83 -4.64 7.37 -8.46
C ALA A 83 -6.11 7.11 -8.81
N THR A 84 -6.47 5.87 -9.11
CA THR A 84 -7.88 5.48 -9.33
C THR A 84 -8.70 5.57 -8.06
N ALA A 85 -8.18 5.06 -6.93
CA ALA A 85 -8.82 5.22 -5.64
C ALA A 85 -8.97 6.71 -5.26
N ARG A 86 -7.93 7.53 -5.46
CA ARG A 86 -7.97 8.98 -5.17
C ARG A 86 -9.03 9.70 -6.00
N ARG A 87 -9.13 9.41 -7.30
CA ARG A 87 -10.18 9.97 -8.16
C ARG A 87 -11.57 9.61 -7.66
N ASP A 88 -11.80 8.34 -7.33
CA ASP A 88 -13.07 7.89 -6.80
C ASP A 88 -13.42 8.57 -5.46
N ILE A 89 -12.44 8.75 -4.57
CA ILE A 89 -12.58 9.47 -3.30
C ILE A 89 -12.94 10.94 -3.54
N ALA A 90 -12.25 11.60 -4.48
CA ALA A 90 -12.51 12.99 -4.82
C ALA A 90 -13.93 13.18 -5.40
N HIS A 91 -14.38 12.26 -6.24
CA HIS A 91 -15.76 12.25 -6.75
C HIS A 91 -16.79 11.97 -5.65
N ALA A 92 -16.45 11.13 -4.67
CA ALA A 92 -17.33 10.77 -3.56
C ALA A 92 -17.48 11.88 -2.50
N GLY A 93 -16.46 12.74 -2.37
CA GLY A 93 -16.36 13.74 -1.32
C GLY A 93 -15.87 13.19 0.02
N THR A 94 -15.21 14.04 0.80
CA THR A 94 -14.55 13.69 2.07
C THR A 94 -14.91 14.62 3.23
N ALA A 95 -15.88 15.52 3.03
CA ALA A 95 -16.32 16.45 4.07
C ALA A 95 -16.89 15.72 5.29
N ALA A 96 -16.81 16.32 6.48
CA ALA A 96 -17.39 15.76 7.69
C ALA A 96 -18.90 15.52 7.50
N GLY A 97 -19.37 14.33 7.85
CA GLY A 97 -20.77 13.92 7.65
C GLY A 97 -21.07 13.34 6.27
N THR A 98 -20.09 13.29 5.34
CA THR A 98 -20.24 12.55 4.09
C THR A 98 -20.36 11.06 4.39
N SER A 99 -21.45 10.44 3.95
CA SER A 99 -21.63 9.00 4.02
C SER A 99 -21.52 8.42 2.61
N TRP A 100 -20.69 7.40 2.45
CA TRP A 100 -20.62 6.66 1.19
C TRP A 100 -21.55 5.45 1.23
N PRO A 101 -22.34 5.20 0.18
CA PRO A 101 -23.00 3.93 -0.02
C PRO A 101 -21.99 2.78 0.06
N TYR A 102 -22.40 1.65 0.67
CA TYR A 102 -21.53 0.49 0.83
C TYR A 102 -20.82 0.05 -0.48
N PRO A 103 -21.48 -0.02 -1.65
CA PRO A 103 -20.81 -0.42 -2.89
C PRO A 103 -19.68 0.54 -3.29
N GLN A 104 -19.85 1.83 -3.05
CA GLN A 104 -18.84 2.85 -3.35
C GLN A 104 -17.65 2.73 -2.40
N TRP A 105 -17.92 2.62 -1.09
CA TRP A 105 -16.89 2.36 -0.10
C TRP A 105 -16.11 1.08 -0.41
N HIS A 106 -16.80 0.00 -0.75
CA HIS A 106 -16.19 -1.29 -1.07
C HIS A 106 -15.27 -1.15 -2.29
N ARG A 107 -15.75 -0.55 -3.39
CA ARG A 107 -14.93 -0.34 -4.60
C ARG A 107 -13.66 0.46 -4.33
N ILE A 108 -13.77 1.59 -3.62
CA ILE A 108 -12.63 2.43 -3.26
C ILE A 108 -11.63 1.65 -2.41
N THR A 109 -12.13 1.00 -1.36
CA THR A 109 -11.30 0.26 -0.40
C THR A 109 -10.62 -0.93 -1.08
N THR A 110 -11.33 -1.71 -1.91
CA THR A 110 -10.74 -2.81 -2.67
C THR A 110 -9.64 -2.34 -3.62
N THR A 111 -9.86 -1.22 -4.33
CA THR A 111 -8.85 -0.66 -5.25
C THR A 111 -7.59 -0.22 -4.49
N LEU A 112 -7.77 0.46 -3.37
CA LEU A 112 -6.66 0.88 -2.52
C LEU A 112 -5.92 -0.31 -1.89
N LEU A 113 -6.66 -1.33 -1.42
CA LEU A 113 -6.08 -2.55 -0.89
C LEU A 113 -5.33 -3.34 -1.96
N ALA A 114 -5.78 -3.36 -3.22
CA ALA A 114 -5.06 -3.99 -4.32
C ALA A 114 -3.69 -3.35 -4.56
N ALA A 115 -3.56 -2.02 -4.39
CA ALA A 115 -2.28 -1.33 -4.44
C ALA A 115 -1.35 -1.65 -3.27
N LEU A 116 -1.91 -1.96 -2.10
CA LEU A 116 -1.17 -2.13 -0.86
C LEU A 116 -0.90 -3.60 -0.48
N VAL A 117 -1.68 -4.55 -1.02
CA VAL A 117 -1.58 -5.98 -0.67
C VAL A 117 -0.19 -6.60 -0.92
N PRO A 118 0.63 -6.17 -1.91
CA PRO A 118 1.96 -6.76 -2.06
C PRO A 118 2.86 -6.55 -0.83
N PHE A 119 2.58 -5.51 -0.04
CA PHE A 119 3.35 -5.14 1.15
C PHE A 119 2.80 -5.74 2.45
N ALA A 120 1.66 -6.44 2.43
CA ALA A 120 0.94 -6.95 3.61
C ALA A 120 1.77 -7.85 4.53
#